data_AF-K9VSX2-F1
#
_entry.id   AF-K9VSX2-F1
#
_cell.length_a   1.000
_cell.length_b   1.000
_cell.length_c   1.000
_cell.angle_alpha   90.00
_cell.angle_beta   90.00
_cell.angle_gamma   90.00
#
_symmetry.space_group_name_H-M   'P 1'
#
loop_
_entity.id
_entity.type
_entity.pdbx_description
1 polymer ?
#
loop_
_entity_poly.entity_id
_entity_poly.type
_entity_poly.pdbx_seq_one_letter_code
_entity_poly.pdbx_strand_id
1 'polypeptide(L)'
;MVFQFIKNQHQSVKQLLGVMTNQHFEEDRRVFLQRNPSQSESDFITICFQKPCSKQQEVALAIRRAIAILGNIESEFIRAEVSFEDLDLLSFWNLCGEAGFNTTRFIEAIQSELHVQLPEEQLEQAFVRDPDLNTRMKIYEFINEFYSWYKLLSI
;
A
#
# COMPACT_ATOMS: atom_id res chain seq x y z
N MET A 1 -12.57 -41.08 25.83
CA MET A 1 -12.94 -40.82 24.43
C MET A 1 -13.65 -39.47 24.22
N VAL A 2 -13.49 -38.48 25.13
CA VAL A 2 -14.13 -37.14 25.02
C VAL A 2 -13.10 -36.06 24.57
N PHE A 3 -11.82 -36.24 24.90
CA PHE A 3 -10.75 -35.28 24.57
C PHE A 3 -10.37 -35.20 23.08
N GLN A 4 -10.55 -36.27 22.30
CA GLN A 4 -10.31 -36.25 20.85
C GLN A 4 -11.43 -35.53 20.07
N PHE A 5 -12.65 -35.51 20.59
CA PHE A 5 -13.78 -34.83 19.95
C PHE A 5 -13.68 -33.30 20.07
N ILE A 6 -13.21 -32.80 21.22
CA ILE A 6 -13.00 -31.36 21.46
C ILE A 6 -11.84 -30.80 20.61
N LYS A 7 -10.74 -31.55 20.45
CA LYS A 7 -9.62 -31.13 19.57
C LYS A 7 -10.02 -31.05 18.09
N ASN A 8 -10.83 -31.98 17.59
CA ASN A 8 -11.32 -31.95 16.20
C ASN A 8 -12.30 -30.78 15.95
N GLN A 9 -13.13 -30.41 16.93
CA GLN A 9 -14.05 -29.27 16.81
C GLN A 9 -13.28 -27.93 16.76
N HIS A 10 -12.24 -27.73 17.58
CA HIS A 10 -11.43 -26.51 17.53
C HIS A 10 -10.60 -26.37 16.25
N GLN A 11 -10.13 -27.47 15.68
CA GLN A 11 -9.40 -27.46 14.41
C GLN A 11 -10.33 -27.17 13.23
N SER A 12 -11.55 -27.73 13.24
CA SER A 12 -12.58 -27.45 12.25
C SER A 12 -13.05 -26.00 12.27
N VAL A 13 -13.22 -25.39 13.45
CA VAL A 13 -13.65 -23.98 13.57
C VAL A 13 -12.55 -23.02 13.15
N LYS A 14 -11.27 -23.27 13.50
CA LYS A 14 -10.15 -22.45 13.01
C LYS A 14 -9.95 -22.57 11.50
N GLN A 15 -10.14 -23.75 10.93
CA GLN A 15 -10.10 -23.96 9.48
C GLN A 15 -11.28 -23.27 8.79
N LEU A 16 -12.49 -23.34 9.34
CA LEU A 16 -13.66 -22.65 8.79
C LEU A 16 -13.52 -21.13 8.87
N LEU A 17 -13.09 -20.59 10.02
CA LEU A 17 -12.82 -19.15 10.18
C LEU A 17 -11.70 -18.69 9.23
N GLY A 18 -10.61 -19.46 9.10
CA GLY A 18 -9.52 -19.14 8.17
C GLY A 18 -9.93 -19.21 6.68
N VAL A 19 -10.83 -20.13 6.32
CA VAL A 19 -11.39 -20.22 4.97
C VAL A 19 -12.35 -19.07 4.68
N MET A 20 -13.20 -18.70 5.63
CA MET A 20 -14.14 -17.58 5.49
C MET A 20 -13.43 -16.23 5.41
N THR A 21 -12.35 -16.02 6.18
CA THR A 21 -11.54 -14.80 6.07
C THR A 21 -10.81 -14.73 4.73
N ASN A 22 -10.22 -15.83 4.26
CA ASN A 22 -9.50 -15.85 2.97
C ASN A 22 -10.44 -15.68 1.77
N GLN A 23 -11.67 -16.21 1.82
CA GLN A 23 -12.65 -16.00 0.75
C GLN A 23 -13.12 -14.55 0.64
N HIS A 24 -13.27 -13.85 1.77
CA HIS A 24 -13.64 -12.44 1.77
C HIS A 24 -12.54 -11.57 1.14
N PHE A 25 -11.28 -11.79 1.53
CA PHE A 25 -10.14 -11.06 0.97
C PHE A 25 -9.96 -11.28 -0.54
N GLU A 26 -10.16 -12.50 -1.04
CA GLU A 26 -10.08 -12.77 -2.48
C GLU A 26 -11.22 -12.14 -3.27
N GLU A 27 -12.41 -11.97 -2.66
CA GLU A 27 -13.51 -11.25 -3.28
C GLU A 27 -13.23 -9.75 -3.32
N ASP A 28 -12.78 -9.16 -2.21
CA ASP A 28 -12.47 -7.73 -2.13
C ASP A 28 -11.32 -7.35 -3.08
N ARG A 29 -10.28 -8.19 -3.15
CA ARG A 29 -9.21 -8.06 -4.14
C ARG A 29 -9.75 -8.11 -5.56
N ARG A 30 -10.69 -9.02 -5.86
CA ARG A 30 -11.30 -9.11 -7.20
C ARG A 30 -12.10 -7.84 -7.53
N VAL A 31 -12.87 -7.33 -6.57
CA VAL A 31 -13.62 -6.08 -6.71
C VAL A 31 -12.68 -4.92 -6.98
N PHE A 32 -11.56 -4.84 -6.25
CA PHE A 32 -10.53 -3.83 -6.47
C PHE A 32 -9.98 -3.88 -7.91
N LEU A 33 -9.58 -5.07 -8.37
CA LEU A 33 -9.03 -5.26 -9.71
C LEU A 33 -10.05 -4.94 -10.82
N GLN A 34 -11.34 -5.19 -10.60
CA GLN A 34 -12.39 -4.83 -11.55
C GLN A 34 -12.60 -3.32 -11.65
N ARG A 35 -12.47 -2.59 -10.54
CA ARG A 35 -12.61 -1.13 -10.48
C ARG A 35 -11.38 -0.41 -11.02
N ASN A 36 -10.22 -1.04 -10.96
CA ASN A 36 -8.94 -0.45 -11.30
C ASN A 36 -8.29 -1.20 -12.47
N PRO A 37 -8.63 -0.85 -13.73
CA PRO A 37 -7.96 -1.45 -14.87
C PRO A 37 -6.49 -1.04 -14.90
N SER A 38 -5.66 -1.91 -15.49
CA SER A 38 -4.22 -1.71 -15.54
C SER A 38 -3.83 -0.35 -16.13
N GLN A 39 -2.78 0.23 -15.56
CA GLN A 39 -2.20 1.50 -15.99
C GLN A 39 -0.72 1.28 -16.24
N SER A 40 -0.23 1.67 -17.41
CA SER A 40 1.19 1.54 -17.75
C SER A 40 2.08 2.35 -16.81
N GLU A 41 3.35 1.99 -16.69
CA GLU A 41 4.32 2.80 -15.93
C GLU A 41 4.44 4.23 -16.51
N SER A 42 4.43 4.37 -17.84
CA SER A 42 4.53 5.69 -18.49
C SER A 42 3.32 6.58 -18.20
N ASP A 43 2.10 6.03 -18.21
CA ASP A 43 0.89 6.81 -17.94
C ASP A 43 0.84 7.22 -16.47
N PHE A 44 1.16 6.28 -15.56
CA PHE A 44 1.23 6.53 -14.13
C PHE A 44 2.18 7.70 -13.82
N ILE A 45 3.40 7.64 -14.37
CA ILE A 45 4.41 8.69 -14.17
C ILE A 45 3.93 10.03 -14.73
N THR A 46 3.31 10.05 -15.91
CA THR A 46 2.85 11.30 -16.55
C THR A 46 1.74 11.98 -15.75
N ILE A 47 0.91 11.20 -15.03
CA ILE A 47 -0.10 11.71 -14.12
C ILE A 47 0.54 12.25 -12.83
N CYS A 48 1.57 11.56 -12.31
CA CYS A 48 2.31 12.05 -11.15
C CYS A 48 3.05 13.36 -11.44
N PHE A 49 3.69 13.46 -12.60
CA PHE A 49 4.57 14.56 -12.96
C PHE A 49 4.44 14.94 -14.45
N GLN A 50 4.25 16.22 -14.75
CA GLN A 50 4.09 16.70 -16.12
C GLN A 50 5.36 16.53 -17.00
N LYS A 51 6.55 16.65 -16.40
CA LYS A 51 7.86 16.48 -17.07
C LYS A 51 8.85 15.82 -16.10
N PRO A 52 8.76 14.50 -15.91
CA PRO A 52 9.47 13.78 -14.86
C PRO A 52 10.98 13.65 -15.16
N CYS A 53 11.84 14.06 -14.24
CA CYS A 53 13.26 13.68 -14.27
C CYS A 53 13.45 12.22 -13.83
N SER A 54 14.62 11.63 -14.10
CA SER A 54 14.90 10.22 -13.76
C SER A 54 14.60 9.88 -12.29
N LYS A 55 14.93 10.79 -11.36
CA LYS A 55 14.69 10.56 -9.93
C LYS A 55 13.21 10.61 -9.56
N GLN A 56 12.42 11.47 -10.22
CA GLN A 56 10.97 11.50 -10.03
C GLN A 56 10.32 10.20 -10.51
N GLN A 57 10.78 9.67 -11.65
CA GLN A 57 10.29 8.39 -12.18
C GLN A 57 10.59 7.24 -11.21
N GLU A 58 11.83 7.19 -10.71
CA GLU A 58 12.26 6.20 -9.72
C GLU A 58 11.40 6.24 -8.45
N VAL A 59 11.18 7.43 -7.88
CA VAL A 59 10.35 7.61 -6.68
C VAL A 59 8.88 7.24 -6.91
N ALA A 60 8.30 7.66 -8.03
CA ALA A 60 6.92 7.30 -8.37
C ALA A 60 6.74 5.79 -8.48
N LEU A 61 7.64 5.11 -9.19
CA LEU A 61 7.55 3.66 -9.38
C LEU A 61 7.85 2.89 -8.10
N ALA A 62 8.79 3.35 -7.27
CA ALA A 62 9.09 2.72 -5.99
C ALA A 62 7.89 2.78 -5.04
N ILE A 63 7.23 3.95 -4.93
CA ILE A 63 6.02 4.10 -4.11
C ILE A 63 4.90 3.20 -4.67
N ARG A 64 4.69 3.20 -5.99
CA ARG A 64 3.69 2.35 -6.64
C ARG A 64 3.90 0.87 -6.32
N ARG A 65 5.15 0.40 -6.38
CA ARG A 65 5.53 -0.99 -6.09
C ARG A 65 5.39 -1.32 -4.60
N ALA A 66 5.80 -0.42 -3.71
CA ALA A 66 5.59 -0.57 -2.27
C ALA A 66 4.10 -0.76 -1.94
N ILE A 67 3.23 0.05 -2.55
CA ILE A 67 1.78 -0.08 -2.38
C ILE A 67 1.28 -1.45 -2.86
N ALA A 68 1.72 -1.87 -4.04
CA ALA A 68 1.34 -3.14 -4.66
C ALA A 68 1.80 -4.36 -3.84
N ILE A 69 3.05 -4.35 -3.35
CA ILE A 69 3.62 -5.40 -2.51
C ILE A 69 2.81 -5.55 -1.23
N LEU A 70 2.50 -4.44 -0.55
CA LEU A 70 1.71 -4.46 0.67
C LEU A 70 0.26 -4.92 0.41
N GLY A 71 -0.30 -4.52 -0.72
CA GLY A 71 -1.62 -4.95 -1.17
C GLY A 71 -1.69 -6.37 -1.77
N ASN A 72 -0.56 -7.06 -1.92
CA ASN A 72 -0.45 -8.37 -2.58
C ASN A 72 -1.10 -8.39 -3.99
N ILE A 73 -0.81 -7.37 -4.79
CA ILE A 73 -1.26 -7.23 -6.18
C ILE A 73 -0.13 -6.77 -7.08
N GLU A 74 -0.33 -6.86 -8.39
CA GLU A 74 0.62 -6.33 -9.36
C GLU A 74 0.52 -4.80 -9.40
N SER A 75 1.66 -4.14 -9.58
CA SER A 75 1.75 -2.67 -9.55
C SER A 75 0.94 -2.00 -10.66
N GLU A 76 0.71 -2.69 -11.78
CA GLU A 76 -0.10 -2.16 -12.88
C GLU A 76 -1.54 -1.80 -12.48
N PHE A 77 -2.08 -2.45 -11.43
CA PHE A 77 -3.42 -2.16 -10.90
C PHE A 77 -3.44 -1.03 -9.87
N ILE A 78 -2.28 -0.57 -9.39
CA ILE A 78 -2.16 0.64 -8.57
C ILE A 78 -2.16 1.84 -9.51
N ARG A 79 -3.26 2.59 -9.55
CA ARG A 79 -3.37 3.76 -10.43
C ARG A 79 -3.00 5.04 -9.69
N ALA A 80 -2.47 6.03 -10.40
CA ALA A 80 -2.05 7.29 -9.81
C ALA A 80 -3.23 8.06 -9.17
N GLU A 81 -4.43 7.92 -9.72
CA GLU A 81 -5.64 8.64 -9.33
C GLU A 81 -6.45 7.97 -8.21
N VAL A 82 -6.08 6.74 -7.85
CA VAL A 82 -6.68 5.98 -6.75
C VAL A 82 -6.37 6.66 -5.43
N SER A 83 -7.36 6.72 -4.53
CA SER A 83 -7.18 7.20 -3.17
C SER A 83 -6.68 6.08 -2.25
N PHE A 84 -6.12 6.43 -1.08
CA PHE A 84 -5.74 5.42 -0.10
C PHE A 84 -6.95 4.66 0.47
N GLU A 85 -8.12 5.30 0.58
CA GLU A 85 -9.41 4.69 0.95
C GLU A 85 -9.85 3.61 -0.06
N ASP A 86 -9.57 3.81 -1.36
CA ASP A 86 -9.89 2.80 -2.36
C ASP A 86 -9.03 1.53 -2.21
N LEU A 87 -7.89 1.61 -1.50
CA LEU A 87 -7.03 0.48 -1.22
C LEU A 87 -7.57 -0.40 -0.08
N ASP A 88 -8.58 0.04 0.68
CA ASP A 88 -9.12 -0.69 1.85
C ASP A 88 -9.63 -2.10 1.53
N LEU A 89 -9.85 -2.41 0.24
CA LEU A 89 -10.18 -3.74 -0.26
C LEU A 89 -8.97 -4.71 -0.30
N LEU A 90 -7.77 -4.25 0.04
CA LEU A 90 -6.52 -5.00 -0.03
C LEU A 90 -6.00 -5.34 1.38
N SER A 91 -5.31 -6.47 1.51
CA SER A 91 -5.01 -7.09 2.82
C SER A 91 -4.24 -6.25 3.84
N PHE A 92 -3.30 -5.40 3.42
CA PHE A 92 -2.58 -4.50 4.32
C PHE A 92 -3.33 -3.18 4.51
N TRP A 93 -3.99 -2.73 3.45
CA TRP A 93 -4.59 -1.42 3.34
C TRP A 93 -5.99 -1.35 3.96
N ASN A 94 -6.65 -2.49 4.19
CA ASN A 94 -7.94 -2.56 4.90
C ASN A 94 -7.90 -2.05 6.35
N LEU A 95 -6.72 -1.75 6.89
CA LEU A 95 -6.53 -1.11 8.19
C LEU A 95 -6.25 0.40 8.08
N CYS A 96 -6.15 0.94 6.86
CA CYS A 96 -5.92 2.36 6.62
C CYS A 96 -7.10 3.18 7.15
N GLY A 97 -6.82 4.22 7.92
CA GLY A 97 -7.82 5.00 8.65
C GLY A 97 -8.37 4.29 9.90
N GLU A 98 -7.91 3.08 10.23
CA GLU A 98 -8.31 2.32 11.40
C GLU A 98 -7.16 2.15 12.42
N ALA A 99 -7.51 1.84 13.67
CA ALA A 99 -6.53 1.56 14.70
C ALA A 99 -5.72 0.30 14.35
N GLY A 100 -4.49 0.47 13.88
CA GLY A 100 -3.58 -0.64 13.56
C GLY A 100 -2.85 -0.52 12.22
N PHE A 101 -3.12 0.51 11.40
CA PHE A 101 -2.29 0.79 10.24
C PHE A 101 -0.83 1.00 10.67
N ASN A 102 0.08 0.39 9.93
CA ASN A 102 1.51 0.46 10.23
C ASN A 102 2.20 1.33 9.18
N THR A 103 2.16 2.65 9.40
CA THR A 103 2.84 3.63 8.54
C THR A 103 4.33 3.32 8.41
N THR A 104 4.98 2.85 9.49
CA THR A 104 6.39 2.43 9.46
C THR A 104 6.65 1.36 8.42
N ARG A 105 5.79 0.34 8.33
CA ARG A 105 5.91 -0.73 7.34
C ARG A 105 5.73 -0.22 5.91
N PHE A 106 4.88 0.79 5.70
CA PHE A 106 4.76 1.43 4.40
C PHE A 106 6.04 2.18 4.01
N ILE A 107 6.61 2.95 4.94
CA ILE A 107 7.88 3.66 4.73
C ILE A 107 9.04 2.67 4.49
N GLU A 108 9.14 1.59 5.25
CA GLU A 108 10.12 0.51 5.04
C GLU A 108 10.01 -0.11 3.63
N ALA A 109 8.79 -0.34 3.14
CA ALA A 109 8.58 -0.84 1.78
C ALA A 109 9.08 0.16 0.72
N ILE A 110 8.81 1.46 0.90
CA ILE A 110 9.31 2.52 0.00
C ILE A 110 10.85 2.55 0.02
N GLN A 111 11.46 2.51 1.21
CA GLN A 111 12.91 2.51 1.38
C GLN A 111 13.56 1.30 0.71
N SER A 112 12.95 0.12 0.83
CA SER A 112 13.39 -1.11 0.16
C SER A 112 13.36 -0.97 -1.35
N GLU A 113 12.26 -0.44 -1.92
CA GLU A 113 12.12 -0.23 -3.37
C GLU A 113 13.06 0.85 -3.91
N LEU A 114 13.35 1.89 -3.10
CA LEU A 114 14.32 2.93 -3.44
C LEU A 114 15.78 2.54 -3.17
N HIS A 115 16.02 1.42 -2.51
CA HIS A 115 17.33 1.01 -2.03
C HIS A 115 18.03 2.09 -1.17
N VAL A 116 17.28 2.75 -0.30
CA VAL A 116 17.77 3.78 0.62
C VAL A 116 17.48 3.42 2.07
N GLN A 117 18.11 4.16 3.00
CA GLN A 117 17.80 4.13 4.42
C GLN A 117 17.61 5.57 4.88
N LEU A 118 16.46 5.86 5.46
CA LEU A 118 16.03 7.16 5.97
C LEU A 118 16.00 7.02 7.50
N PRO A 119 16.93 7.67 8.22
CA PRO A 119 16.93 7.68 9.68
C PRO A 119 15.58 8.12 10.25
N GLU A 120 15.21 7.57 11.40
CA GLU A 120 13.96 7.90 12.09
C GLU A 120 13.80 9.41 12.31
N GLU A 121 14.87 10.10 12.70
CA GLU A 121 14.89 11.57 12.86
C GLU A 121 14.50 12.33 11.59
N GLN A 122 14.82 11.81 10.39
CA GLN A 122 14.42 12.43 9.12
C GLN A 122 12.94 12.18 8.82
N LEU A 123 12.45 10.98 9.17
CA LEU A 123 11.04 10.61 9.02
C LEU A 123 10.14 11.42 9.95
N GLU A 124 10.57 11.67 11.19
CA GLU A 124 9.87 12.53 12.15
C GLU A 124 9.76 14.00 11.66
N GLN A 125 10.73 14.45 10.86
CA GLN A 125 10.75 15.78 10.25
C GLN A 125 10.05 15.83 8.89
N ALA A 126 9.49 14.71 8.42
CA ALA A 126 8.80 14.68 7.14
C ALA A 126 7.50 15.48 7.19
N PHE A 127 7.38 16.48 6.33
CA PHE A 127 6.15 17.24 6.13
C PHE A 127 5.20 16.56 5.12
N VAL A 128 5.24 15.24 5.05
CA VAL A 128 4.43 14.43 4.15
C VAL A 128 3.15 14.05 4.89
N ARG A 129 1.99 14.26 4.27
CA ARG A 129 0.72 13.86 4.91
C ARG A 129 0.66 12.34 5.06
N ASP A 130 0.36 11.88 6.27
CA ASP A 130 0.18 10.46 6.53
C ASP A 130 -1.04 9.94 5.76
N PRO A 131 -0.90 8.95 4.86
CA PRO A 131 -2.02 8.35 4.15
C PRO A 131 -3.09 7.77 5.09
N ASP A 132 -2.71 7.30 6.28
CA ASP A 132 -3.63 6.77 7.29
C ASP A 132 -4.61 7.84 7.80
N LEU A 133 -4.11 9.06 7.99
CA LEU A 133 -4.89 10.21 8.45
C LEU A 133 -5.56 10.97 7.30
N ASN A 134 -5.20 10.64 6.05
CA ASN A 134 -5.62 11.35 4.84
C ASN A 134 -6.08 10.34 3.77
N THR A 135 -6.97 9.42 4.11
CA THR A 135 -7.35 8.29 3.24
C THR A 135 -7.89 8.71 1.86
N ARG A 136 -8.53 9.88 1.76
CA ARG A 136 -9.00 10.45 0.46
C ARG A 136 -7.90 11.01 -0.43
N MET A 137 -6.68 11.15 0.09
CA MET A 137 -5.53 11.60 -0.67
C MET A 137 -5.28 10.63 -1.82
N LYS A 138 -5.04 11.17 -3.01
CA LYS A 138 -4.70 10.34 -4.17
C LYS A 138 -3.23 9.96 -4.14
N ILE A 139 -2.91 8.82 -4.73
CA ILE A 139 -1.54 8.31 -4.78
C ILE A 139 -0.59 9.32 -5.44
N TYR A 140 -1.00 9.99 -6.52
CA TYR A 140 -0.17 11.02 -7.13
C TYR A 140 0.11 12.22 -6.21
N GLU A 141 -0.83 12.56 -5.31
CA GLU A 141 -0.66 13.67 -4.38
C GLU A 141 0.40 13.32 -3.34
N PHE A 142 0.31 12.12 -2.77
CA PHE A 142 1.32 11.59 -1.86
C PHE A 142 2.70 11.51 -2.51
N ILE A 143 2.80 11.01 -3.75
CA ILE A 143 4.07 10.93 -4.49
C ILE A 143 4.71 12.31 -4.66
N ASN A 144 3.90 13.32 -4.96
CA ASN A 144 4.39 14.70 -5.12
C ASN A 144 4.91 15.28 -3.80
N GLU A 145 4.21 15.04 -2.69
CA GLU A 145 4.65 15.47 -1.36
C GLU A 145 5.90 14.75 -0.91
N PHE A 146 5.90 13.42 -1.04
CA PHE A 146 7.04 12.58 -0.70
C PHE A 146 8.27 13.01 -1.48
N TYR A 147 8.17 13.17 -2.80
CA TYR A 147 9.31 13.61 -3.62
C TYR A 147 9.81 15.00 -3.22
N SER A 148 8.91 15.93 -2.91
CA SER A 148 9.27 17.29 -2.50
C SER A 148 10.10 17.28 -1.22
N TRP A 149 9.71 16.49 -0.23
CA TRP A 149 10.48 16.28 1.00
C TRP A 149 11.78 15.51 0.74
N TYR A 150 11.70 14.38 0.04
CA TYR A 150 12.84 13.49 -0.22
C TYR A 150 13.97 14.20 -0.99
N LYS A 151 13.61 15.12 -1.89
CA LYS A 151 14.58 15.97 -2.60
C LYS A 151 15.40 16.84 -1.65
N LEU A 152 14.83 17.31 -0.54
CA LEU A 152 15.54 18.15 0.44
C LEU A 152 16.61 17.37 1.23
N LEU A 153 16.46 16.05 1.32
CA LEU A 153 17.42 15.16 1.98
C LEU A 153 18.60 14.75 1.09
N SER A 154 18.44 14.91 -0.22
CA SER A 154 19.41 14.48 -1.23
C SER A 154 20.37 15.60 -1.66
N ILE A 155 20.47 16.68 -0.88
CA ILE A 155 21.36 17.84 -1.06
C ILE A 155 22.40 17.84 0.06
#